data_AF-A0AAU2MQI3-F1
#
_entry.id   AF-A0AAU2MQI3-F1
#
_cell.length_a   1.000
_cell.length_b   1.000
_cell.length_c   1.000
_cell.angle_alpha   90.00
_cell.angle_beta   90.00
_cell.angle_gamma   90.00
#
_symmetry.space_group_name_H-M   'P 1'
#
loop_
_entity.id
_entity.type
_entity.pdbx_description
1 polymer ?
#
loop_
_entity_poly.entity_id
_entity_poly.type
_entity_poly.pdbx_seq_one_letter_code
_entity_poly.pdbx_strand_id
1 'polypeptide(L)'
;MVAELRERGVGFTSLHENLDTTTPGGRLIFHVFAALAEFIRELIVAGTNEGLAAARARGRTGGRPSVITPELLRAARDMLPNAENSIEFVAKLLGVSAGTLYNHIPRPA
;
A
#
# COMPACT_ATOMS: atom_id res chain seq x y z
N MET A 1 12.54 -18.09 -4.47
CA MET A 1 11.89 -19.30 -5.05
C MET A 1 12.83 -20.16 -5.90
N VAL A 2 13.24 -19.80 -7.12
CA VAL A 2 14.12 -20.68 -7.95
C VAL A 2 15.57 -20.73 -7.44
N ALA A 3 16.09 -19.60 -6.95
CA ALA A 3 17.41 -19.57 -6.30
C ALA A 3 17.47 -20.48 -5.05
N GLU A 4 16.41 -20.48 -4.23
CA GLU A 4 16.28 -21.38 -3.07
C GLU A 4 16.19 -22.86 -3.46
N LEU A 5 15.55 -23.19 -4.59
CA LEU A 5 15.55 -24.57 -5.11
C LEU A 5 16.98 -25.03 -5.43
N ARG A 6 17.79 -24.15 -6.03
CA ARG A 6 19.20 -24.43 -6.31
C ARG A 6 20.02 -24.63 -5.03
N GLU A 7 19.81 -23.82 -4.00
CA GLU A 7 20.48 -23.99 -2.69
C GLU A 7 20.16 -25.35 -2.05
N ARG A 8 18.97 -25.88 -2.33
CA ARG A 8 18.53 -27.21 -1.89
C ARG A 8 18.94 -28.35 -2.83
N GLY A 9 19.71 -28.07 -3.88
CA GLY A 9 20.12 -29.06 -4.88
C GLY A 9 19.01 -29.54 -5.81
N VAL A 10 17.90 -28.80 -5.89
CA VAL A 10 16.74 -29.14 -6.74
C VAL A 10 16.85 -28.43 -8.09
N GLY A 11 16.74 -29.19 -9.18
CA GLY A 11 16.69 -28.66 -10.54
C GLY A 11 15.31 -28.09 -10.89
N PHE A 12 15.29 -26.97 -11.60
CA PHE A 12 14.07 -26.40 -12.18
C PHE A 12 14.10 -26.49 -13.70
N THR A 13 13.02 -27.03 -14.27
CA THR A 13 12.82 -27.07 -15.71
C THR A 13 11.47 -26.46 -16.04
N SER A 14 11.49 -25.43 -16.90
CA SER A 14 10.27 -24.91 -17.50
C SER A 14 10.05 -25.56 -18.86
N LEU A 15 8.91 -26.24 -19.00
CA LEU A 15 8.56 -26.98 -20.21
C LEU A 15 8.12 -26.06 -21.35
N HIS A 16 7.52 -24.91 -21.03
CA HIS A 16 7.00 -23.98 -22.02
C HIS A 16 8.14 -23.20 -22.71
N GLU A 17 9.06 -22.66 -21.91
CA GLU A 17 10.23 -21.91 -22.39
C GLU A 17 11.42 -22.81 -22.73
N ASN A 18 11.27 -24.13 -22.56
CA ASN A 18 12.32 -25.14 -22.72
C ASN A 18 13.62 -24.76 -21.98
N LEU A 19 13.47 -24.35 -20.71
CA LEU A 19 14.55 -23.82 -19.87
C LEU A 19 14.89 -24.83 -18.77
N ASP A 20 16.10 -25.40 -18.83
CA ASP A 20 16.58 -26.37 -17.82
C ASP A 20 17.77 -25.81 -17.02
N THR A 21 17.54 -25.46 -15.76
CA THR A 21 18.54 -24.90 -14.85
C THR A 21 19.55 -25.94 -14.31
N THR A 22 19.39 -27.23 -14.61
CA THR A 22 20.41 -28.25 -14.31
C THR A 22 21.61 -28.14 -15.27
N THR A 23 21.42 -27.53 -16.44
CA THR A 23 22.49 -27.31 -17.42
C THR A 23 23.21 -25.96 -17.21
N PRO A 24 24.51 -25.84 -17.56
CA PRO A 24 25.20 -24.55 -17.51
C PRO A 24 24.53 -23.46 -18.36
N GLY A 25 24.06 -23.81 -19.56
CA GLY A 25 23.39 -22.88 -20.48
C GLY A 25 22.05 -22.39 -19.94
N GLY A 26 21.21 -23.29 -19.40
CA GLY A 26 19.92 -22.89 -18.83
C GLY A 26 20.07 -22.05 -17.55
N ARG A 27 21.14 -22.24 -16.76
CA ARG A 27 21.45 -21.31 -15.65
C ARG A 27 21.80 -19.91 -16.15
N LEU A 28 22.60 -19.79 -17.20
CA LEU A 28 22.95 -18.49 -17.77
C LEU A 28 21.70 -17.76 -18.26
N ILE A 29 20.87 -18.45 -19.06
CA ILE A 29 19.63 -17.87 -19.59
C ILE A 29 18.67 -17.48 -18.46
N PHE A 30 18.54 -18.31 -17.43
CA PHE A 30 17.75 -17.99 -16.25
C PHE A 30 18.24 -16.71 -15.56
N HIS A 31 19.55 -16.53 -15.37
CA HIS A 31 20.10 -15.32 -14.77
C HIS A 31 19.85 -14.07 -15.62
N VAL A 32 19.93 -14.17 -16.95
CA VAL A 32 19.59 -13.06 -17.86
C VAL A 32 18.11 -12.67 -17.71
N PHE A 33 17.21 -13.66 -17.67
CA PHE A 33 15.78 -13.38 -17.46
C PHE A 33 15.49 -12.80 -16.08
N ALA A 34 16.17 -13.26 -15.04
CA ALA A 34 16.04 -12.69 -13.70
C ALA A 34 16.43 -11.21 -13.70
N ALA A 35 17.59 -10.86 -14.27
CA ALA A 35 18.04 -9.47 -14.37
C ALA A 35 17.08 -8.61 -15.23
N LEU A 36 16.57 -9.17 -16.33
CA LEU A 36 15.59 -8.48 -17.17
C LEU A 36 14.27 -8.24 -16.43
N ALA A 37 13.80 -9.22 -15.65
CA ALA A 37 12.58 -9.08 -14.85
C ALA A 37 12.73 -8.00 -13.76
N GLU A 38 13.91 -7.90 -13.13
CA GLU A 38 14.24 -6.83 -12.19
C GLU A 38 14.19 -5.46 -12.88
N PHE A 39 14.84 -5.32 -14.04
CA PHE A 39 14.81 -4.09 -14.83
C PHE A 39 13.39 -3.67 -15.22
N ILE A 40 12.57 -4.60 -15.73
CA ILE A 40 11.17 -4.31 -16.09
C ILE A 40 10.37 -3.88 -14.86
N ARG A 41 10.57 -4.51 -13.70
CA ARG A 41 9.91 -4.11 -12.46
C ARG A 41 10.28 -2.68 -12.08
N GLU A 42 11.54 -2.28 -12.20
CA GLU A 42 11.98 -0.90 -11.94
C GLU A 42 11.28 0.09 -12.87
N LEU A 43 11.18 -0.22 -14.17
CA LEU A 43 10.46 0.62 -15.13
C LEU A 43 8.97 0.77 -14.79
N ILE A 44 8.30 -0.31 -14.37
CA ILE A 44 6.89 -0.27 -13.95
C ILE A 44 6.72 0.63 -12.73
N VAL A 45 7.61 0.53 -11.74
CA VAL A 45 7.59 1.38 -10.55
C VAL A 45 7.81 2.85 -10.92
N ALA A 46 8.81 3.14 -11.77
CA ALA A 46 9.08 4.49 -12.25
C ALA A 46 7.85 5.10 -12.94
N GLY A 47 7.28 4.40 -13.93
CA GLY A 47 6.09 4.87 -14.65
C GLY A 47 4.85 5.03 -13.75
N THR A 48 4.69 4.17 -12.74
CA THR A 48 3.61 4.32 -11.74
C THR A 48 3.78 5.59 -10.93
N ASN A 49 5.00 5.89 -10.48
CA ASN A 49 5.29 7.10 -9.70
C ASN A 49 5.10 8.37 -10.54
N GLU A 50 5.53 8.36 -11.80
CA GLU A 50 5.28 9.45 -12.75
C GLU A 50 3.78 9.68 -12.95
N GLY A 51 3.02 8.61 -13.16
CA GLY A 51 1.56 8.67 -13.28
C GLY A 51 0.88 9.25 -12.03
N LEU A 52 1.33 8.82 -10.83
CA LEU A 52 0.84 9.35 -9.56
C LEU A 52 1.18 10.83 -9.37
N ALA A 53 2.39 11.26 -9.75
CA ALA A 53 2.80 12.66 -9.71
C ALA A 53 1.93 13.52 -10.65
N ALA A 54 1.71 13.06 -11.88
CA ALA A 54 0.84 13.74 -12.84
C ALA A 54 -0.63 13.78 -12.40
N ALA A 55 -1.12 12.76 -11.69
CA ALA A 55 -2.46 12.76 -11.11
C ALA A 55 -2.58 13.78 -9.96
N ARG A 56 -1.58 13.86 -9.08
CA ARG A 56 -1.52 14.86 -8.00
C ARG A 56 -1.44 16.29 -8.51
N ALA A 57 -0.65 16.55 -9.56
CA ALA A 57 -0.58 17.85 -10.22
C ALA A 57 -1.93 18.30 -10.79
N ARG A 58 -2.79 17.35 -11.19
CA ARG A 58 -4.17 17.59 -11.63
C ARG A 58 -5.19 17.67 -10.47
N GLY A 59 -4.73 17.70 -9.22
CA GLY A 59 -5.57 17.84 -8.03
C GLY A 59 -6.16 16.53 -7.48
N ARG A 60 -5.74 15.35 -7.97
CA ARG A 60 -6.17 14.07 -7.38
C ARG A 60 -5.31 13.76 -6.15
N THR A 61 -5.92 13.74 -4.97
CA THR A 61 -5.23 13.41 -3.70
C THR A 61 -4.83 11.94 -3.60
N GLY A 62 -5.69 11.03 -4.11
CA GLY A 62 -5.51 9.57 -3.96
C GLY A 62 -5.77 9.08 -2.52
N GLY A 63 -5.47 7.80 -2.26
CA GLY A 63 -5.65 7.19 -0.94
C GLY A 63 -7.09 6.83 -0.58
N ARG A 64 -7.29 6.32 0.65
CA ARG A 64 -8.62 6.00 1.18
C ARG A 64 -9.38 7.31 1.47
N PRO A 65 -10.62 7.48 0.97
CA PRO A 65 -11.43 8.65 1.31
C PRO A 65 -11.62 8.79 2.82
N SER A 66 -11.62 10.04 3.31
CA SER A 66 -11.91 10.31 4.71
C SER A 66 -13.34 9.90 5.05
N VAL A 67 -13.52 9.27 6.20
CA VAL A 67 -14.84 8.98 6.77
C VAL A 67 -15.44 10.18 7.50
N ILE A 68 -14.63 11.21 7.79
CA ILE A 68 -15.06 12.45 8.43
C ILE A 68 -15.54 13.41 7.34
N THR A 69 -16.78 13.87 7.49
CA THR A 69 -17.30 15.01 6.75
C THR A 69 -17.20 16.29 7.58
N PRO A 70 -17.25 17.47 6.95
CA PRO A 70 -17.31 18.74 7.68
C PRO A 70 -18.46 18.82 8.68
N GLU A 71 -19.60 18.21 8.38
CA GLU A 71 -20.80 18.15 9.22
C GLU A 71 -20.53 17.33 10.49
N LEU A 72 -19.94 16.14 10.33
CA LEU A 72 -19.54 15.27 11.44
C LEU A 72 -18.55 15.97 12.37
N LEU A 73 -17.59 16.69 11.79
CA LEU A 73 -16.57 17.41 12.56
C LEU A 73 -17.17 18.61 13.33
N ARG A 74 -18.15 19.32 12.75
CA ARG A 74 -18.89 20.37 13.45
C ARG A 74 -19.70 19.79 14.60
N ALA A 75 -20.49 18.74 14.35
CA ALA A 75 -21.28 18.08 15.39
C ALA A 75 -20.41 17.58 16.55
N ALA A 76 -19.26 16.96 16.26
CA ALA A 76 -18.32 16.53 17.29
C ALA A 76 -17.78 17.71 18.13
N ARG A 77 -17.43 18.84 17.50
CA ARG A 77 -16.94 20.04 18.19
C ARG A 77 -17.99 20.72 19.06
N ASP A 78 -19.27 20.62 18.69
CA ASP A 78 -20.36 21.19 19.47
C ASP A 78 -20.71 20.32 20.69
N MET A 79 -20.49 18.99 20.59
CA MET A 79 -20.82 18.04 21.67
C MET A 79 -19.72 17.89 22.72
N LEU A 80 -18.44 17.94 22.33
CA LEU A 80 -17.29 17.72 23.21
C LEU A 80 -17.09 18.73 24.36
N PRO A 81 -17.52 20.01 24.28
CA PRO A 81 -17.41 20.95 25.39
C PRO A 81 -18.30 20.60 26.61
N ASN A 82 -19.32 19.76 26.42
CA ASN A 82 -20.15 19.29 27.52
C ASN A 82 -19.38 18.23 28.32
N ALA A 83 -19.17 18.47 29.62
CA ALA A 83 -18.41 17.61 30.52
C ALA A 83 -18.95 16.17 30.62
N GLU A 84 -20.23 15.95 30.30
CA GLU A 84 -20.87 14.63 30.29
C GLU A 84 -20.55 13.80 29.03
N ASN A 85 -20.03 14.44 27.97
CA ASN A 85 -19.77 13.78 26.70
C ASN A 85 -18.31 13.32 26.61
N SER A 86 -18.08 12.01 26.81
CA SER A 86 -16.78 11.41 26.47
C SER A 86 -16.58 11.35 24.96
N ILE A 87 -15.34 11.41 24.51
CA ILE A 87 -15.01 11.32 23.09
C ILE A 87 -15.37 9.95 22.51
N GLU A 88 -15.31 8.89 23.32
CA GLU A 88 -15.75 7.54 22.95
C GLU A 88 -17.26 7.50 22.73
N PHE A 89 -18.03 8.19 23.56
CA PHE A 89 -19.48 8.31 23.40
C PHE A 89 -19.84 9.09 22.14
N VAL A 90 -19.22 10.25 21.93
CA VAL A 90 -19.45 11.09 20.73
C VAL A 90 -19.05 10.33 19.46
N ALA A 91 -17.92 9.63 19.47
CA ALA A 91 -17.48 8.82 18.33
C ALA A 91 -18.50 7.74 17.99
N LYS A 92 -18.98 7.00 19.00
CA LYS A 92 -20.00 5.95 18.83
C LYS A 92 -21.30 6.52 18.27
N LEU A 93 -21.75 7.65 18.79
CA LEU A 93 -22.97 8.31 18.35
C LEU A 93 -22.88 8.77 16.89
N LEU A 94 -21.73 9.29 16.49
CA LEU A 94 -21.46 9.77 15.14
C LEU A 94 -21.05 8.66 14.16
N GLY A 95 -21.00 7.39 14.62
CA GLY A 95 -20.66 6.24 13.78
C GLY A 95 -19.21 6.21 13.29
N VAL A 96 -18.29 6.90 13.97
CA VAL A 96 -16.85 6.92 13.66
C VAL A 96 -16.03 6.31 14.79
N SER A 97 -14.79 5.91 14.50
CA SER A 97 -13.91 5.41 15.56
C SER A 97 -13.44 6.56 16.46
N ALA A 98 -13.19 6.29 17.75
CA ALA A 98 -12.61 7.29 18.65
C ALA A 98 -11.26 7.81 18.14
N GLY A 99 -10.42 6.92 17.58
CA GLY A 99 -9.16 7.31 16.93
C GLY A 99 -9.35 8.27 15.76
N THR A 100 -10.45 8.13 15.00
CA THR A 100 -10.80 9.08 13.95
C THR A 100 -11.05 10.47 14.53
N LEU A 101 -11.79 10.59 15.65
CA LEU A 101 -12.00 11.89 16.30
C LEU A 101 -10.72 12.46 16.90
N TYR A 102 -9.90 11.65 17.59
CA TYR A 102 -8.62 12.09 18.14
C TYR A 102 -7.68 12.66 17.06
N ASN A 103 -7.66 12.08 15.87
CA ASN A 103 -6.83 12.56 14.75
C ASN A 103 -7.31 13.91 14.17
N HIS A 104 -8.58 14.28 14.36
CA HIS A 104 -9.17 15.49 13.76
C HIS A 104 -9.52 16.59 14.78
N ILE A 105 -9.60 16.25 16.07
CA ILE A 105 -9.88 17.16 17.17
C ILE A 105 -8.80 16.91 18.25
N PRO A 106 -7.67 17.64 18.19
CA PRO A 106 -6.66 17.53 19.24
C PRO A 106 -7.24 18.00 20.58
N ARG A 107 -6.85 17.32 21.66
CA ARG A 107 -7.29 17.64 23.02
C ARG A 107 -6.93 19.11 23.33
N PRO A 108 -7.84 19.91 23.90
CA PRO A 108 -7.43 21.18 24.49
C PRO A 108 -6.38 20.91 25.56
N ALA A 109 -5.32 21.73 25.56
CA ALA A 109 -4.25 21.68 26.56
C ALA A 109 -4.79 21.90 27.98
#